data_AF-A0A4Q4XEJ9-F1
#
_entry.id   AF-A0A4Q4XEJ9-F1
#
_cell.length_a   1.000
_cell.length_b   1.000
_cell.length_c   1.000
_cell.angle_alpha   90.00
_cell.angle_beta   90.00
_cell.angle_gamma   90.00
#
_symmetry.space_group_name_H-M   'P 1'
#
loop_
_entity.id
_entity.type
_entity.pdbx_description
1 polymer ?
#
loop_
_entity_poly.entity_id
_entity_poly.type
_entity_poly.pdbx_seq_one_letter_code
_entity_poly.pdbx_strand_id
1 'polypeptide(L)'
;MALLAALTLFICAVLSVGLLRRRLYCQQGRTTKVPVSVIYHFTRRCNKTCGFCFYTATTSHIEDLSRQEALLLLAKAGMRKVNFAGGEAFLCPRVLGAMVNFCKFEL
;
A
#
# COMPACT_ATOMS: atom_id res chain seq x y z
N MET A 1 47.62 31.74 -1.02
CA MET A 1 46.19 32.14 -0.89
C MET A 1 45.33 31.65 -2.05
N ALA A 2 45.65 31.96 -3.31
CA ALA A 2 44.86 31.53 -4.47
C ALA A 2 44.74 29.99 -4.61
N LEU A 3 45.83 29.24 -4.40
CA LEU A 3 45.83 27.77 -4.52
C LEU A 3 44.96 27.10 -3.43
N LEU A 4 45.00 27.60 -2.19
CA LEU A 4 44.14 27.13 -1.10
C LEU A 4 42.66 27.41 -1.40
N ALA A 5 42.34 28.60 -1.91
CA ALA A 5 40.98 28.96 -2.29
C ALA A 5 40.45 28.12 -3.46
N ALA A 6 41.30 27.80 -4.44
CA ALA A 6 40.95 26.91 -5.55
C ALA A 6 40.70 25.46 -5.07
N LEU A 7 41.53 24.95 -4.15
CA LEU A 7 41.37 23.62 -3.59
C LEU A 7 40.08 23.49 -2.75
N THR A 8 39.77 24.50 -1.93
CA THR A 8 38.53 24.50 -1.13
C THR A 8 37.29 24.58 -2.01
N LEU A 9 37.28 25.40 -3.07
CA LEU A 9 36.21 25.45 -4.06
C LEU A 9 35.99 24.10 -4.75
N PHE A 10 37.08 23.42 -5.14
CA PHE A 10 37.02 22.11 -5.78
C PHE A 10 36.43 21.04 -4.84
N ILE A 11 36.88 21.00 -3.59
CA ILE A 11 36.35 20.05 -2.58
C ILE A 11 34.87 20.30 -2.33
N CYS A 12 34.45 21.57 -2.18
CA CYS A 12 33.04 21.93 -2.01
C CYS A 12 32.19 21.50 -3.22
N ALA A 13 32.70 21.67 -4.45
CA ALA A 13 32.02 21.23 -5.67
C ALA A 13 31.84 19.70 -5.72
N VAL A 14 32.89 18.93 -5.38
CA VAL A 14 32.81 17.46 -5.35
C VAL A 14 31.83 16.97 -4.29
N LEU A 15 31.86 17.55 -3.09
CA LEU A 15 30.93 17.18 -2.01
C LEU A 15 29.49 17.53 -2.35
N SER A 16 29.24 18.71 -2.92
CA SER A 16 27.88 19.13 -3.34
C SER A 16 27.33 18.26 -4.47
N VAL A 17 28.15 17.89 -5.46
CA VAL A 17 27.76 16.92 -6.52
C VAL A 17 27.50 15.54 -5.93
N GLY A 18 28.32 15.07 -4.98
CA GLY A 18 28.12 13.80 -4.29
C GLY A 18 26.81 13.76 -3.50
N LEU A 19 26.50 14.82 -2.75
CA LEU A 19 25.26 14.97 -2.01
C LEU A 19 24.04 15.05 -2.94
N LEU A 20 24.14 15.77 -4.06
CA LEU A 20 23.09 15.86 -5.07
C LEU A 20 22.84 14.49 -5.73
N ARG A 21 23.90 13.79 -6.15
CA ARG A 21 23.79 12.43 -6.71
C ARG A 21 23.14 11.47 -5.72
N ARG A 22 23.50 11.53 -4.43
CA ARG A 22 22.88 10.71 -3.39
C ARG A 22 21.39 11.00 -3.24
N ARG A 23 20.98 12.28 -3.26
CA ARG A 23 19.56 12.67 -3.22
C ARG A 23 18.80 12.14 -4.44
N LEU A 24 19.35 12.32 -5.65
CA LEU A 24 18.74 11.85 -6.89
C LEU A 24 18.64 10.31 -6.90
N TYR A 25 19.68 9.59 -6.46
CA TYR A 25 19.66 8.12 -6.36
C TYR A 25 18.59 7.62 -5.38
N CYS A 26 18.47 8.25 -4.20
CA CYS A 26 17.41 7.93 -3.24
C CYS A 26 16.01 8.25 -3.79
N GLN A 27 15.86 9.30 -4.62
CA GLN A 27 14.58 9.60 -5.29
C GLN A 27 14.24 8.57 -6.36
N GLN A 28 15.23 8.10 -7.13
CA GLN A 28 15.02 7.19 -8.26
C GLN A 28 14.54 5.80 -7.82
N GLY A 29 14.89 5.36 -6.61
CA GLY A 29 14.39 4.13 -5.99
C GLY A 29 12.94 4.21 -5.49
N ARG A 30 12.34 5.41 -5.45
CA ARG A 30 10.96 5.62 -4.97
C ARG A 30 9.98 5.61 -6.15
N THR A 31 9.88 4.50 -6.87
CA THR A 31 8.67 4.28 -7.68
C THR A 31 7.50 4.12 -6.70
N THR A 32 6.69 5.16 -6.52
CA THR A 32 5.46 5.06 -5.74
C THR A 32 4.51 4.16 -6.52
N LYS A 33 4.52 2.85 -6.23
CA LYS A 33 3.55 1.93 -6.80
C LYS A 33 2.17 2.38 -6.32
N VAL A 34 1.37 2.90 -7.25
CA VAL A 34 0.00 3.30 -6.98
C VAL A 34 -0.87 2.03 -6.95
N PRO A 35 -1.60 1.75 -5.86
CA PRO A 35 -2.41 0.54 -5.73
C PRO A 35 -3.74 0.70 -6.49
N VAL A 36 -3.69 0.85 -7.81
CA VAL A 36 -4.86 1.16 -8.65
C VAL A 36 -6.02 0.18 -8.45
N SER A 37 -5.73 -1.12 -8.28
CA SER A 37 -6.71 -2.17 -8.01
C SER A 37 -6.26 -3.05 -6.85
N VAL A 38 -7.08 -3.16 -5.81
CA VAL A 38 -6.79 -3.91 -4.58
C VAL A 38 -7.76 -5.07 -4.43
N ILE A 39 -7.28 -6.23 -3.99
CA ILE A 39 -8.11 -7.34 -3.53
C ILE A 39 -7.98 -7.40 -2.02
N TYR A 40 -9.08 -7.24 -1.30
CA TYR A 40 -9.09 -7.18 0.15
C TYR A 40 -9.70 -8.46 0.75
N HIS A 41 -8.83 -9.34 1.25
CA HIS A 41 -9.22 -10.60 1.89
C HIS A 41 -9.46 -10.43 3.40
N PHE A 42 -10.66 -9.98 3.78
CA PHE A 42 -10.97 -9.57 5.16
C PHE A 42 -11.37 -10.74 6.08
N THR A 43 -11.52 -11.95 5.56
CA THR A 43 -11.72 -13.16 6.37
C THR A 43 -11.14 -14.39 5.67
N ARG A 44 -10.76 -15.40 6.44
CA ARG A 44 -10.41 -16.74 5.91
C ARG A 44 -11.54 -17.76 6.09
N ARG A 45 -12.65 -17.41 6.75
CA ARG A 45 -13.79 -18.32 6.91
C ARG A 45 -14.40 -18.67 5.56
N CYS A 46 -14.62 -19.95 5.31
CA CYS A 46 -15.24 -20.46 4.10
C CYS A 46 -16.17 -21.63 4.46
N ASN A 47 -17.29 -21.76 3.76
CA ASN A 47 -18.24 -22.87 3.90
C ASN A 47 -18.05 -23.94 2.80
N LYS A 48 -16.91 -23.91 2.09
CA LYS A 48 -16.54 -24.85 1.04
C LYS A 48 -15.12 -25.37 1.27
N THR A 49 -14.86 -26.58 0.79
CA THR A 49 -13.59 -27.29 0.90
C THR A 49 -13.06 -27.66 -0.49
N CYS A 50 -12.76 -26.66 -1.30
CA CYS A 50 -12.26 -26.87 -2.66
C CYS A 50 -10.82 -27.40 -2.63
N GLY A 51 -10.55 -28.50 -3.34
CA GLY A 51 -9.19 -29.08 -3.44
C GLY A 51 -8.15 -28.17 -4.11
N PHE A 52 -8.59 -27.13 -4.82
CA PHE A 52 -7.77 -26.13 -5.50
C PHE A 52 -7.74 -24.77 -4.78
N CYS A 53 -8.26 -24.67 -3.55
CA CYS A 53 -8.30 -23.40 -2.82
C CYS A 53 -6.89 -22.97 -2.37
N PHE A 54 -6.40 -21.85 -2.88
CA PHE A 54 -5.13 -21.24 -2.47
C PHE A 54 -5.26 -20.32 -1.24
N TYR A 55 -6.49 -20.04 -0.79
CA TYR A 55 -6.77 -19.16 0.35
C TYR A 55 -7.62 -19.87 1.41
N THR A 56 -7.03 -20.91 2.01
CA THR A 56 -7.72 -21.81 2.94
C THR A 56 -8.03 -21.19 4.30
N ALA A 57 -9.01 -21.79 4.99
CA ALA A 57 -9.50 -21.40 6.30
C ALA A 57 -8.52 -21.77 7.43
N THR A 58 -7.34 -21.16 7.42
CA THR A 58 -6.32 -21.35 8.47
C THR A 58 -6.64 -20.59 9.76
N THR A 59 -7.54 -19.61 9.70
CA THR A 59 -7.96 -18.80 10.86
C THR A 59 -9.46 -18.52 10.80
N SER A 60 -10.04 -18.24 11.98
CA SER A 60 -11.44 -17.82 12.13
C SER A 60 -11.58 -16.29 12.26
N HIS A 61 -10.52 -15.53 12.03
CA HIS A 61 -10.49 -14.08 12.11
C HIS A 61 -11.36 -13.43 11.02
N ILE A 62 -12.05 -12.37 11.39
CA ILE A 62 -12.78 -11.48 10.49
C ILE A 62 -12.29 -10.08 10.83
N GLU A 63 -11.89 -9.32 9.82
CA GLU A 63 -11.43 -7.96 10.04
C GLU A 63 -12.55 -7.09 10.62
N ASP A 64 -12.19 -6.25 11.58
CA ASP A 64 -13.11 -5.34 12.23
C ASP A 64 -13.47 -4.15 11.33
N LEU A 65 -14.71 -3.69 11.45
CA LEU A 65 -15.29 -2.54 10.75
C LEU A 65 -14.58 -1.23 11.07
N SER A 66 -13.98 -1.12 12.26
CA SER A 66 -13.15 0.03 12.65
C SER A 66 -11.99 0.29 11.68
N ARG A 67 -11.63 -0.69 10.84
CA ARG A 67 -10.57 -0.55 9.83
C ARG A 67 -11.03 -0.03 8.47
N GLN A 68 -12.22 0.57 8.35
CA GLN A 68 -12.59 1.36 7.17
C GLN A 68 -11.58 2.48 6.87
N GLU A 69 -10.88 3.00 7.88
CA GLU A 69 -9.73 3.91 7.71
C GLU A 69 -8.66 3.36 6.75
N ALA A 70 -8.44 2.05 6.72
CA ALA A 70 -7.49 1.43 5.79
C ALA A 70 -7.93 1.60 4.33
N LEU A 71 -9.23 1.53 4.05
CA LEU A 71 -9.78 1.77 2.71
C LEU A 71 -9.62 3.23 2.29
N LEU A 72 -9.77 4.18 3.22
CA LEU A 72 -9.48 5.59 2.98
C LEU A 72 -8.00 5.83 2.68
N LEU A 73 -7.09 5.17 3.40
CA LEU A 73 -5.65 5.25 3.12
C LEU A 73 -5.31 4.70 1.72
N LEU A 74 -5.95 3.60 1.31
CA LEU A 74 -5.79 3.05 -0.04
C LEU A 74 -6.33 4.00 -1.12
N ALA A 75 -7.50 4.61 -0.89
CA ALA A 75 -8.06 5.62 -1.79
C ALA A 75 -7.10 6.83 -1.92
N LYS A 76 -6.61 7.36 -0.79
CA LYS A 76 -5.61 8.46 -0.76
C LYS A 76 -4.31 8.08 -1.45
N ALA A 77 -3.93 6.80 -1.42
CA ALA A 77 -2.77 6.29 -2.14
C ALA A 77 -3.00 6.13 -3.66
N GLY A 78 -4.22 6.34 -4.17
CA GLY A 78 -4.58 6.29 -5.58
C GLY A 78 -5.30 5.01 -6.02
N MET A 79 -5.90 4.27 -5.10
CA MET A 79 -6.78 3.14 -5.43
C MET A 79 -8.02 3.62 -6.19
N ARG A 80 -8.39 2.89 -7.24
CA ARG A 80 -9.59 3.16 -8.07
C ARG A 80 -10.56 1.99 -8.11
N LYS A 81 -10.11 0.79 -7.73
CA LYS A 81 -10.92 -0.44 -7.69
C LYS A 81 -10.57 -1.25 -6.44
N VAL A 82 -11.58 -1.73 -5.74
CA VAL A 82 -11.43 -2.72 -4.66
C VAL A 82 -12.29 -3.96 -4.99
N ASN A 83 -11.76 -5.15 -4.72
CA ASN A 83 -12.49 -6.41 -4.75
C ASN A 83 -12.49 -7.02 -3.35
N PHE A 84 -13.66 -7.18 -2.74
CA PHE A 84 -13.77 -7.84 -1.44
C PHE A 84 -13.73 -9.36 -1.65
N ALA A 85 -12.75 -9.98 -1.01
CA ALA A 85 -12.51 -11.42 -1.12
C ALA A 85 -12.24 -11.99 0.28
N GLY A 86 -11.82 -13.25 0.34
CA GLY A 86 -11.52 -13.94 1.59
C GLY A 86 -11.55 -15.43 1.37
N GLY A 87 -12.06 -16.17 2.37
CA GLY A 87 -12.75 -17.42 2.11
C GLY A 87 -14.06 -17.13 1.37
N GLU A 88 -15.19 -17.21 2.07
CA GLU A 88 -16.51 -16.82 1.55
C GLU A 88 -16.93 -15.47 2.17
N ALA A 89 -16.82 -14.40 1.37
CA ALA A 89 -17.09 -13.03 1.83
C ALA A 89 -18.54 -12.85 2.32
N PHE A 90 -19.49 -13.58 1.73
CA PHE A 90 -20.91 -13.49 2.09
C PHE A 90 -21.24 -14.15 3.43
N LEU A 91 -20.31 -14.87 4.08
CA LEU A 91 -20.49 -15.33 5.46
C LEU A 91 -20.44 -14.18 6.48
N CYS A 92 -19.98 -13.00 6.07
CA CYS A 92 -19.88 -11.81 6.92
C CYS A 92 -20.68 -10.63 6.32
N PRO A 93 -22.00 -10.75 6.10
CA PRO A 93 -22.77 -9.82 5.28
C PRO A 93 -22.83 -8.40 5.86
N ARG A 94 -22.88 -8.27 7.19
CA ARG A 94 -22.84 -6.94 7.86
C ARG A 94 -21.52 -6.23 7.61
N VAL A 95 -20.41 -6.95 7.71
CA VAL A 95 -19.07 -6.40 7.51
C VAL A 95 -18.87 -6.01 6.04
N LEU A 96 -19.20 -6.92 5.13
CA LEU A 96 -19.14 -6.69 3.70
C LEU A 96 -20.01 -5.50 3.26
N GLY A 97 -21.27 -5.47 3.69
CA GLY A 97 -22.22 -4.41 3.33
C GLY A 97 -21.75 -3.03 3.80
N ALA A 98 -21.26 -2.92 5.03
CA ALA A 98 -20.73 -1.65 5.54
C ALA A 98 -19.49 -1.19 4.76
N MET A 99 -18.56 -2.09 4.41
CA MET A 99 -17.40 -1.73 3.58
C MET A 99 -17.80 -1.34 2.15
N VAL A 100 -18.78 -2.02 1.55
CA VAL A 100 -19.30 -1.66 0.21
C VAL A 100 -19.94 -0.28 0.25
N ASN A 101 -20.78 -0.01 1.26
CA ASN A 101 -21.42 1.29 1.43
C ASN A 101 -20.38 2.40 1.61
N PHE A 102 -19.41 2.19 2.51
CA PHE A 102 -18.30 3.13 2.72
C PHE A 102 -17.58 3.44 1.40
N CYS A 103 -17.16 2.42 0.65
CA CYS A 103 -16.46 2.62 -0.62
C CYS A 103 -17.31 3.24 -1.75
N LYS A 104 -18.64 3.26 -1.64
CA LYS A 104 -19.53 3.79 -2.67
C LYS A 104 -20.11 5.16 -2.35
N PHE A 105 -20.26 5.47 -1.06
CA PHE A 105 -20.94 6.68 -0.62
C PHE A 105 -20.01 7.63 0.17
N GLU A 106 -18.89 7.15 0.72
CA GLU A 106 -18.00 7.97 1.56
C GLU A 106 -16.58 8.19 0.97
N LEU A 107 -16.12 7.34 0.05
CA LEU A 107 -14.85 7.48 -0.69
C LEU A 107 -15.04 8.10 -2.08
#